data_AF-A0A6P8DHE3-F1
#
_entry.id   AF-A0A6P8DHE3-F1
#
_cell.length_a   1.000
_cell.length_b   1.000
_cell.length_c   1.000
_cell.angle_alpha   90.00
_cell.angle_beta   90.00
_cell.angle_gamma   90.00
#
_symmetry.space_group_name_H-M   'P 1'
#
loop_
_entity.id
_entity.type
_entity.pdbx_description
1 polymer ?
#
loop_
_entity_poly.entity_id
_entity_poly.type
_entity_poly.pdbx_seq_one_letter_code
_entity_poly.pdbx_strand_id
1 'polypeptide(L)'
;MGGVTSTIAAKFAFFPPQPPSYAIVGGEGGGRRRLFVQDVPTREDIDVLKLRTRRGNDIVAIHVKHPKASSTMLYSHGNAADLGQMLELFVELSNRLRVNIMAYDYSGYGQSTGKPTECNTYADIDAVYKCLKDEYGVKDEQLILYGQSVGSGPTVDLASRLQNLRGVVLHSPILSGLRVLYPVKRTYWFDIFKNIDKIGMVNCPVLVIHMKWLIVLMGSSYGNSASKSMTPFG
;
A
#
# COMPACT_ATOMS: atom_id res chain seq x y z
N MET A 1 22.39 -14.37 0.60
CA MET A 1 22.97 -13.49 -0.45
C MET A 1 21.92 -12.67 -1.23
N GLY A 2 20.86 -12.15 -0.58
CA GLY A 2 19.76 -11.44 -1.27
C GLY A 2 19.80 -9.90 -1.21
N GLY A 3 20.83 -9.29 -0.63
CA GLY A 3 20.82 -7.85 -0.30
C GLY A 3 21.25 -6.90 -1.43
N VAL A 4 22.14 -7.34 -2.33
CA VAL A 4 22.80 -6.40 -3.27
C VAL A 4 21.98 -6.22 -4.56
N THR A 5 21.42 -7.29 -5.12
CA THR A 5 20.60 -7.23 -6.35
C THR A 5 19.26 -6.54 -6.15
N SER A 6 18.68 -6.63 -4.94
CA SER A 6 17.45 -5.92 -4.55
C SER A 6 17.58 -4.39 -4.62
N THR A 7 18.79 -3.85 -4.45
CA THR A 7 19.00 -2.39 -4.34
C THR A 7 18.87 -1.67 -5.69
N ILE A 8 19.25 -2.30 -6.80
CA ILE A 8 19.11 -1.71 -8.15
C ILE A 8 17.65 -1.79 -8.60
N ALA A 9 17.02 -2.96 -8.45
CA ALA A 9 15.60 -3.14 -8.81
C ALA A 9 14.70 -2.16 -8.04
N ALA A 10 14.99 -1.92 -6.76
CA ALA A 10 14.29 -0.92 -5.95
C ALA A 10 14.31 0.49 -6.55
N LYS A 11 15.43 0.95 -7.13
CA LYS A 11 15.53 2.29 -7.74
C LYS A 11 14.61 2.48 -8.95
N PHE A 12 14.25 1.39 -9.63
CA PHE A 12 13.34 1.44 -10.78
C PHE A 12 11.88 1.14 -10.39
N ALA A 13 11.66 0.63 -9.19
CA ALA A 13 10.33 0.25 -8.70
C ALA A 13 9.67 1.31 -7.82
N PHE A 14 10.44 2.22 -7.22
CA PHE A 14 9.94 3.20 -6.26
C PHE A 14 10.31 4.62 -6.64
N PHE A 15 9.29 5.48 -6.75
CA PHE A 15 9.41 6.89 -7.09
C PHE A 15 8.68 7.72 -6.04
N PRO A 16 9.18 7.79 -4.78
CA PRO A 16 8.55 8.61 -3.76
C PRO A 16 8.47 10.09 -4.20
N PRO A 17 7.41 10.83 -3.84
CA PRO A 17 7.35 12.27 -4.09
C PRO A 17 8.57 13.01 -3.52
N GLN A 18 9.15 13.91 -4.31
CA GLN A 18 10.26 14.77 -3.90
C GLN A 18 10.00 16.23 -4.33
N PRO A 19 9.81 17.17 -3.38
CA PRO A 19 9.75 16.96 -1.93
C PRO A 19 8.48 16.15 -1.51
N PRO A 20 8.45 15.60 -0.27
CA PRO A 20 7.22 15.06 0.31
C PRO A 20 6.07 16.06 0.26
N SER A 21 4.84 15.59 0.05
CA SER A 21 3.67 16.47 -0.03
C SER A 21 3.24 17.06 1.32
N TYR A 22 3.77 16.51 2.41
CA TYR A 22 3.42 16.90 3.76
C TYR A 22 4.64 16.89 4.69
N ALA A 23 4.52 17.62 5.79
CA ALA A 23 5.45 17.58 6.91
C ALA A 23 4.72 17.16 8.19
N ILE A 24 5.48 16.66 9.16
CA ILE A 24 4.95 16.31 10.48
C ILE A 24 5.41 17.32 11.51
N VAL A 25 4.46 17.89 12.24
CA VAL A 25 4.72 18.75 13.40
C VAL A 25 4.35 17.99 14.67
N GLY A 26 5.21 18.05 15.68
CA GLY A 26 4.90 17.50 16.99
C GLY A 26 4.23 18.56 17.88
N GLY A 27 3.03 18.29 18.38
CA GLY A 27 2.39 19.09 19.41
C GLY A 27 2.84 18.70 20.82
N GLU A 28 3.11 19.71 21.64
CA GLU A 28 3.32 19.55 23.07
C GLU A 28 1.95 19.49 23.76
N GLY A 29 1.53 18.28 24.15
CA GLY A 29 0.36 18.04 24.98
C GLY A 29 0.67 16.90 25.94
N GLY A 30 0.52 17.14 27.24
CA GLY A 30 1.02 16.28 28.32
C GLY A 30 0.66 14.80 28.16
N GLY A 31 1.67 13.96 27.98
CA GLY A 31 1.60 12.50 28.04
C GLY A 31 2.02 11.76 26.77
N ARG A 32 1.69 12.27 25.58
CA ARG A 32 2.08 11.65 24.28
C ARG A 32 2.19 12.72 23.20
N ARG A 33 3.38 12.85 22.58
CA ARG A 33 3.65 13.83 21.51
C ARG A 33 2.70 13.55 20.34
N ARG A 34 1.66 14.38 20.19
CA ARG A 34 0.67 14.22 19.12
C ARG A 34 1.30 14.73 17.83
N LEU A 35 1.30 13.90 16.80
CA LEU A 35 1.82 14.28 15.48
C LEU A 35 0.67 14.81 14.64
N PHE A 36 0.95 15.81 13.80
CA PHE A 36 -0.03 16.37 12.88
C PHE A 36 0.60 16.51 11.49
N VAL A 37 -0.23 16.34 10.46
CA VAL A 37 0.11 16.68 9.08
C VAL A 37 0.02 18.20 8.95
N GLN A 38 1.10 18.85 8.53
CA GLN A 38 1.11 20.30 8.30
C GLN A 38 0.03 20.68 7.26
N ASP A 39 -0.64 21.81 7.47
CA ASP A 39 -1.68 22.37 6.59
C ASP A 39 -2.99 21.56 6.49
N VAL A 40 -3.14 20.52 7.32
CA VAL A 40 -4.41 19.81 7.48
C VAL A 40 -5.02 20.16 8.85
N PRO A 41 -6.29 20.61 8.91
CA PRO A 41 -6.97 20.84 10.18
C PRO A 41 -6.91 19.58 11.05
N THR A 42 -6.42 19.72 12.27
CA THR A 42 -6.41 18.64 13.25
C THR A 42 -7.82 18.09 13.42
N ARG A 43 -7.99 16.78 13.17
CA ARG A 43 -9.26 16.09 13.40
C ARG A 43 -9.11 15.05 14.50
N GLU A 44 -10.12 14.93 15.36
CA GLU A 44 -10.09 13.99 16.49
C GLU A 44 -10.21 12.52 16.05
N ASP A 45 -10.78 12.29 14.86
CA ASP A 45 -10.92 11.00 14.22
C ASP A 45 -9.65 10.53 13.50
N ILE A 46 -8.58 11.34 13.47
CA ILE A 46 -7.32 10.99 12.80
C ILE A 46 -6.18 10.95 13.83
N ASP A 47 -5.52 9.79 13.90
CA ASP A 47 -4.25 9.64 14.63
C ASP A 47 -3.10 9.63 13.63
N VAL A 48 -2.03 10.37 13.90
CA VAL A 48 -0.76 10.30 13.16
C VAL A 48 0.29 9.65 14.05
N LEU A 49 0.96 8.63 13.53
CA LEU A 49 1.84 7.74 14.26
C LEU A 49 3.23 7.72 13.62
N LYS A 50 4.25 7.52 14.46
CA LYS A 50 5.61 7.18 14.01
C LYS A 50 5.97 5.83 14.59
N LEU A 51 6.19 4.85 13.71
CA LEU A 51 6.39 3.45 14.07
C LEU A 51 7.82 3.02 13.73
N ARG A 52 8.50 2.39 14.70
CA ARG A 52 9.81 1.80 14.47
C ARG A 52 9.64 0.41 13.84
N THR A 53 10.31 0.18 12.72
CA THR A 53 10.30 -1.10 12.01
C THR A 53 11.40 -2.03 12.54
N ARG A 54 11.24 -3.35 12.33
CA ARG A 54 12.28 -4.35 12.69
C ARG A 54 13.61 -4.16 11.96
N ARG A 55 13.63 -3.33 10.90
CA ARG A 55 14.83 -3.00 10.11
C ARG A 55 15.45 -1.66 10.48
N GLY A 56 14.98 -1.04 11.56
CA GLY A 56 15.56 0.19 12.12
C GLY A 56 15.05 1.49 11.50
N ASN A 57 14.16 1.43 10.50
CA ASN A 57 13.55 2.64 9.94
C ASN A 57 12.39 3.12 10.83
N ASP A 58 12.13 4.42 10.81
CA ASP A 58 10.94 5.02 11.40
C ASP A 58 9.98 5.41 10.27
N ILE A 59 8.80 4.80 10.25
CA ILE A 59 7.77 5.07 9.24
C ILE A 59 6.63 5.86 9.84
N VAL A 60 5.91 6.57 8.98
CA VAL A 60 4.72 7.32 9.34
C VAL A 60 3.49 6.50 8.99
N ALA A 61 2.52 6.48 9.91
CA ALA A 61 1.20 5.92 9.66
C ALA A 61 0.12 6.91 10.07
N ILE A 62 -1.04 6.80 9.44
CA ILE A 62 -2.27 7.52 9.80
C ILE A 62 -3.38 6.52 10.03
N HIS A 63 -4.17 6.77 11.08
CA HIS A 63 -5.34 5.98 11.41
C HIS A 63 -6.58 6.87 11.40
N VAL A 64 -7.42 6.71 10.39
CA VAL A 64 -8.72 7.37 10.24
C VAL A 64 -9.78 6.49 10.88
N LYS A 65 -10.44 6.99 11.93
CA LYS A 65 -11.46 6.29 12.70
C LYS A 65 -12.85 6.61 12.15
N HIS A 66 -13.73 5.61 12.13
CA HIS A 66 -15.15 5.82 11.86
C HIS A 66 -15.99 5.29 13.04
N PRO A 67 -16.91 6.07 13.64
CA PRO A 67 -17.64 5.69 14.86
C PRO A 67 -18.46 4.39 14.75
N LYS A 68 -18.86 4.02 13.54
CA LYS A 68 -19.65 2.80 13.26
C LYS A 68 -18.82 1.67 12.63
N ALA A 69 -17.49 1.77 12.64
CA ALA A 69 -16.63 0.77 12.03
C ALA A 69 -16.70 -0.56 12.78
N SER A 70 -16.94 -1.64 12.02
CA SER A 70 -16.80 -3.03 12.48
C SER A 70 -15.59 -3.74 11.86
N SER A 71 -14.83 -3.03 11.04
CA SER A 71 -13.65 -3.53 10.33
C SER A 71 -12.64 -2.40 10.15
N THR A 72 -11.37 -2.78 10.02
CA THR A 72 -10.26 -1.87 9.76
C THR A 72 -9.58 -2.29 8.47
N MET A 73 -9.36 -1.33 7.57
CA MET A 73 -8.64 -1.52 6.33
C MET A 73 -7.18 -1.09 6.51
N LEU A 74 -6.23 -2.01 6.35
CA LEU A 74 -4.80 -1.69 6.27
C LEU A 74 -4.44 -1.43 4.80
N TYR A 75 -4.12 -0.17 4.48
CA TYR A 75 -3.95 0.31 3.12
C TYR A 75 -2.46 0.51 2.77
N SER A 76 -1.95 -0.32 1.86
CA SER A 76 -0.63 -0.17 1.22
C SER A 76 -0.80 0.60 -0.09
N HIS A 77 -0.38 1.87 -0.09
CA HIS A 77 -0.60 2.79 -1.22
C HIS A 77 0.23 2.49 -2.47
N GLY A 78 -0.17 3.10 -3.60
CA GLY A 78 0.54 2.97 -4.86
C GLY A 78 1.89 3.68 -4.87
N ASN A 79 2.64 3.47 -5.95
CA ASN A 79 3.88 4.19 -6.21
C ASN A 79 3.59 5.69 -6.46
N ALA A 80 4.59 6.56 -6.30
CA ALA A 80 4.48 8.00 -6.57
C ALA A 80 3.34 8.71 -5.83
N ALA A 81 2.96 8.19 -4.67
CA ALA A 81 2.03 8.80 -3.73
C ALA A 81 2.65 8.78 -2.32
N ASP A 82 2.19 9.67 -1.45
CA ASP A 82 2.46 9.63 -0.01
C ASP A 82 1.17 9.89 0.78
N LEU A 83 1.24 9.77 2.12
CA LEU A 83 0.07 9.93 2.98
C LEU A 83 -0.61 11.30 2.88
N GLY A 84 0.16 12.37 2.62
CA GLY A 84 -0.40 13.71 2.50
C GLY A 84 -1.37 13.82 1.32
N GLN A 85 -0.97 13.31 0.16
CA GLN A 85 -1.82 13.30 -1.04
C GLN A 85 -3.03 12.37 -0.91
N MET A 86 -2.90 11.30 -0.13
CA MET A 86 -3.93 10.26 0.00
C MET A 86 -4.92 10.51 1.15
N LEU A 87 -4.66 11.48 2.03
CA LEU A 87 -5.42 11.67 3.26
C LEU A 87 -6.91 11.94 3.01
N GLU A 88 -7.25 12.83 2.09
CA GLU A 88 -8.64 13.14 1.76
C GLU A 88 -9.38 11.91 1.21
N LEU A 89 -8.70 11.12 0.37
CA LEU A 89 -9.23 9.86 -0.13
C LEU A 89 -9.53 8.89 1.02
N PHE A 90 -8.63 8.77 2.00
CA PHE A 90 -8.87 7.87 3.15
C PHE A 90 -10.04 8.34 4.02
N VAL A 91 -10.18 9.64 4.24
CA VAL A 91 -11.36 10.20 4.94
C VAL A 91 -12.64 9.83 4.19
N GLU A 92 -12.68 10.05 2.88
CA GLU A 92 -13.87 9.78 2.07
C GLU A 92 -14.19 8.28 2.01
N LEU A 93 -13.17 7.43 1.83
CA LEU A 93 -13.33 5.97 1.86
C LEU A 93 -13.84 5.48 3.21
N SER A 94 -13.28 5.99 4.31
CA SER A 94 -13.70 5.67 5.68
C SER A 94 -15.19 5.98 5.89
N ASN A 95 -15.64 7.17 5.45
CA ASN A 95 -17.03 7.60 5.58
C ASN A 95 -18.00 6.78 4.70
N ARG A 96 -17.64 6.53 3.43
CA ARG A 96 -18.50 5.80 2.49
C ARG A 96 -18.64 4.32 2.84
N LEU A 97 -17.54 3.70 3.24
CA LEU A 97 -17.50 2.26 3.56
C LEU A 97 -17.80 1.98 5.04
N ARG A 98 -17.76 3.01 5.89
CA ARG A 98 -17.95 2.91 7.35
C ARG A 98 -16.94 1.94 7.99
N VAL A 99 -15.67 2.10 7.64
CA VAL A 99 -14.54 1.30 8.15
C VAL A 99 -13.47 2.22 8.72
N ASN A 100 -12.66 1.72 9.66
CA ASN A 100 -11.43 2.42 9.99
C ASN A 100 -10.41 2.23 8.86
N ILE A 101 -9.51 3.18 8.65
CA ILE A 101 -8.42 3.05 7.68
C ILE A 101 -7.10 3.29 8.40
N MET A 102 -6.19 2.32 8.32
CA MET A 102 -4.80 2.45 8.69
C MET A 102 -3.96 2.47 7.42
N ALA A 103 -3.35 3.60 7.12
CA ALA A 103 -2.43 3.75 5.98
C ALA A 103 -1.04 4.14 6.48
N TYR A 104 -0.01 3.83 5.72
CA TYR A 104 1.37 4.12 6.10
C TYR A 104 2.23 4.45 4.89
N ASP A 105 3.23 5.30 5.07
CA ASP A 105 4.28 5.49 4.08
C ASP A 105 5.34 4.40 4.22
N TYR A 106 5.83 3.93 3.08
CA TYR A 106 6.98 3.02 3.05
C TYR A 106 8.25 3.70 3.57
N SER A 107 9.22 2.91 4.03
CA SER A 107 10.57 3.40 4.28
C SER A 107 11.09 4.22 3.08
N GLY A 108 11.50 5.47 3.31
CA GLY A 108 11.95 6.40 2.27
C GLY A 108 10.84 7.10 1.46
N TYR A 109 9.58 6.98 1.86
CA TYR A 109 8.44 7.77 1.36
C TYR A 109 8.00 8.81 2.38
N GLY A 110 7.43 9.92 1.90
CA GLY A 110 6.88 10.97 2.76
C GLY A 110 7.88 11.44 3.81
N GLN A 111 7.47 11.40 5.08
CA GLN A 111 8.31 11.74 6.23
C GLN A 111 8.97 10.51 6.90
N SER A 112 8.96 9.36 6.22
CA SER A 112 9.56 8.10 6.70
C SER A 112 11.04 8.00 6.37
N THR A 113 11.84 7.44 7.28
CA THR A 113 13.29 7.28 7.09
C THR A 113 13.64 6.04 6.27
N GLY A 114 14.91 5.89 5.88
CA GLY A 114 15.41 4.70 5.20
C GLY A 114 15.30 4.77 3.68
N LYS A 115 15.15 3.61 3.04
CA LYS A 115 15.08 3.48 1.57
C LYS A 115 13.95 2.53 1.18
N PRO A 116 13.25 2.78 0.07
CA PRO A 116 12.18 1.91 -0.35
C PRO A 116 12.78 0.67 -1.02
N THR A 117 12.71 -0.47 -0.33
CA THR A 117 13.15 -1.78 -0.83
C THR A 117 12.09 -2.80 -0.46
N GLU A 118 11.98 -3.89 -1.22
CA GLU A 118 11.03 -4.97 -0.93
C GLU A 118 11.08 -5.40 0.54
N CYS A 119 12.28 -5.70 1.06
CA CYS A 119 12.43 -6.16 2.43
C CYS A 119 12.09 -5.09 3.48
N ASN A 120 12.30 -3.80 3.17
CA ASN A 120 11.84 -2.72 4.04
C ASN A 120 10.31 -2.62 3.99
N THR A 121 9.67 -2.66 2.82
CA THR A 121 8.19 -2.61 2.73
C THR A 121 7.50 -3.75 3.49
N TYR A 122 8.10 -4.94 3.53
CA TYR A 122 7.62 -6.05 4.38
C TYR A 122 7.80 -5.75 5.88
N ALA A 123 8.93 -5.16 6.27
CA ALA A 123 9.14 -4.73 7.65
C ALA A 123 8.24 -3.56 8.06
N ASP A 124 7.88 -2.70 7.11
CA ASP A 124 6.99 -1.55 7.30
C ASP A 124 5.58 -2.04 7.61
N ILE A 125 5.01 -2.89 6.74
CA ILE A 125 3.65 -3.43 6.96
C ILE A 125 3.56 -4.29 8.23
N ASP A 126 4.62 -5.03 8.57
CA ASP A 126 4.67 -5.81 9.83
C ASP A 126 4.58 -4.88 11.06
N ALA A 127 5.21 -3.70 11.02
CA ALA A 127 5.18 -2.73 12.11
C ALA A 127 3.78 -2.12 12.28
N VAL A 128 3.12 -1.79 11.17
CA VAL A 128 1.76 -1.23 11.17
C VAL A 128 0.74 -2.27 11.60
N TYR A 129 0.87 -3.50 11.11
CA TYR A 129 0.05 -4.62 11.56
C TYR A 129 0.19 -4.83 13.08
N LYS A 130 1.42 -4.86 13.60
CA LYS A 130 1.66 -4.94 15.05
C LYS A 130 1.00 -3.79 15.82
N CYS A 131 1.09 -2.55 15.33
CA CYS A 131 0.42 -1.40 15.93
C CYS A 131 -1.11 -1.59 15.98
N LEU A 132 -1.72 -2.08 14.90
CA LEU A 132 -3.16 -2.40 14.88
C LEU A 132 -3.56 -3.44 15.91
N LYS A 133 -2.72 -4.47 16.12
CA LYS A 133 -2.96 -5.50 17.14
C LYS A 133 -2.81 -4.93 18.56
N ASP A 134 -1.67 -4.29 18.83
CA ASP A 134 -1.22 -3.97 20.19
C ASP A 134 -1.87 -2.68 20.72
N GLU A 135 -2.02 -1.66 19.87
CA GLU A 135 -2.52 -0.34 20.30
C GLU A 135 -4.02 -0.17 20.04
N TYR A 136 -4.53 -0.76 18.96
CA TYR A 136 -5.93 -0.63 18.53
C TYR A 136 -6.79 -1.88 18.79
N GLY A 137 -6.19 -2.99 19.24
CA GLY A 137 -6.91 -4.20 19.58
C GLY A 137 -7.65 -4.86 18.40
N VAL A 138 -7.23 -4.57 17.16
CA VAL A 138 -7.90 -5.08 15.95
C VAL A 138 -7.66 -6.58 15.81
N LYS A 139 -8.74 -7.36 15.71
CA LYS A 139 -8.65 -8.81 15.46
C LYS A 139 -8.47 -9.10 13.98
N ASP A 140 -7.90 -10.26 13.64
CA ASP A 140 -7.61 -10.60 12.24
C ASP A 140 -8.91 -10.70 11.44
N GLU A 141 -9.97 -11.19 12.08
CA GLU A 141 -11.32 -11.33 11.50
C GLU A 141 -12.00 -9.98 11.22
N GLN A 142 -11.42 -8.88 11.71
CA GLN A 142 -11.87 -7.51 11.45
C GLN A 142 -10.96 -6.79 10.44
N LEU A 143 -9.83 -7.39 10.06
CA LEU A 143 -8.81 -6.76 9.25
C LEU A 143 -9.02 -7.07 7.76
N ILE A 144 -9.10 -6.01 6.96
CA ILE A 144 -9.09 -6.07 5.50
C ILE A 144 -7.75 -5.53 5.03
N LEU A 145 -7.02 -6.30 4.23
CA LEU A 145 -5.78 -5.82 3.63
C LEU A 145 -6.07 -5.22 2.25
N TYR A 146 -5.58 -4.01 1.98
CA TYR A 146 -5.76 -3.34 0.69
C TYR A 146 -4.39 -3.00 0.11
N GLY A 147 -4.11 -3.45 -1.11
CA GLY A 147 -2.86 -3.16 -1.82
C GLY A 147 -3.10 -2.58 -3.20
N GLN A 148 -2.60 -1.37 -3.45
CA GLN A 148 -2.68 -0.72 -4.76
C GLN A 148 -1.34 -0.81 -5.50
N SER A 149 -1.34 -1.32 -6.73
CA SER A 149 -0.14 -1.36 -7.59
C SER A 149 1.06 -1.98 -6.85
N VAL A 150 2.17 -1.27 -6.67
CA VAL A 150 3.33 -1.73 -5.89
C VAL A 150 2.98 -2.14 -4.46
N GLY A 151 1.97 -1.51 -3.85
CA GLY A 151 1.47 -1.84 -2.51
C GLY A 151 0.91 -3.26 -2.40
N SER A 152 0.53 -3.89 -3.51
CA SER A 152 0.15 -5.31 -3.52
C SER A 152 1.26 -6.23 -3.01
N GLY A 153 2.53 -5.85 -3.18
CA GLY A 153 3.70 -6.59 -2.67
C GLY A 153 3.63 -6.87 -1.17
N PRO A 154 3.74 -5.84 -0.31
CA PRO A 154 3.63 -6.03 1.14
C PRO A 154 2.25 -6.55 1.58
N THR A 155 1.16 -6.16 0.91
CA THR A 155 -0.18 -6.69 1.21
C THR A 155 -0.25 -8.20 1.06
N VAL A 156 0.18 -8.76 -0.08
CA VAL A 156 0.13 -10.21 -0.34
C VAL A 156 1.13 -10.95 0.55
N ASP A 157 2.31 -10.38 0.82
CA ASP A 157 3.26 -10.96 1.77
C ASP A 157 2.67 -11.15 3.15
N LEU A 158 2.03 -10.12 3.70
CA LEU A 158 1.37 -10.22 5.01
C LEU A 158 0.18 -11.19 4.95
N ALA A 159 -0.65 -11.08 3.90
CA ALA A 159 -1.82 -11.94 3.72
C ALA A 159 -1.47 -13.43 3.69
N SER A 160 -0.36 -13.80 3.05
CA SER A 160 0.09 -15.19 2.93
C SER A 160 0.48 -15.85 4.26
N ARG A 161 0.66 -15.06 5.32
CA ARG A 161 1.07 -15.52 6.66
C ARG A 161 -0.07 -15.52 7.67
N LEU A 162 -1.22 -14.94 7.33
CA LEU A 162 -2.37 -14.79 8.23
C LEU A 162 -3.52 -15.69 7.78
N GLN A 163 -4.22 -16.30 8.74
CA GLN A 163 -5.25 -17.31 8.44
C GLN A 163 -6.68 -16.75 8.46
N ASN A 164 -6.95 -15.77 9.32
CA ASN A 164 -8.32 -15.35 9.64
C ASN A 164 -8.66 -13.93 9.15
N LEU A 165 -7.99 -13.44 8.10
CA LEU A 165 -8.28 -12.13 7.55
C LEU A 165 -9.72 -12.03 7.04
N ARG A 166 -10.37 -10.89 7.26
CA ARG A 166 -11.71 -10.63 6.73
C ARG A 166 -11.75 -10.64 5.19
N GLY A 167 -10.66 -10.22 4.57
CA GLY A 167 -10.48 -10.27 3.13
C GLY A 167 -9.27 -9.48 2.67
N VAL A 168 -8.92 -9.65 1.40
CA VAL A 168 -7.85 -8.93 0.73
C VAL A 168 -8.41 -8.25 -0.52
N VAL A 169 -8.11 -6.97 -0.70
CA VAL A 169 -8.44 -6.19 -1.89
C VAL A 169 -7.15 -5.83 -2.62
N LEU A 170 -7.03 -6.28 -3.85
CA LEU A 170 -5.89 -5.99 -4.72
C LEU A 170 -6.33 -5.07 -5.85
N HIS A 171 -5.88 -3.82 -5.81
CA HIS A 171 -6.21 -2.82 -6.82
C HIS A 171 -5.06 -2.62 -7.80
N SER A 172 -5.27 -3.04 -9.03
CA SER A 172 -4.27 -3.07 -10.11
C SER A 172 -2.96 -3.70 -9.63
N PRO A 173 -3.00 -4.92 -9.03
CA PRO A 173 -1.81 -5.53 -8.44
C PRO A 173 -0.76 -5.88 -9.47
N ILE A 174 0.48 -6.01 -9.01
CA ILE A 174 1.59 -6.51 -9.83
C ILE A 174 1.75 -8.03 -9.60
N LEU A 175 2.02 -8.78 -10.66
CA LEU A 175 2.38 -10.20 -10.54
C LEU A 175 3.79 -10.35 -9.94
N SER A 176 4.70 -9.50 -10.40
CA SER A 176 6.04 -9.28 -9.87
C SER A 176 6.65 -8.02 -10.46
N GLY A 177 7.74 -7.50 -9.88
CA GLY A 177 8.40 -6.27 -10.34
C GLY A 177 8.89 -6.36 -11.79
N LEU A 178 9.52 -7.48 -12.19
CA LEU A 178 9.95 -7.68 -13.57
C LEU A 178 8.77 -7.72 -14.55
N ARG A 179 7.64 -8.29 -14.15
CA ARG A 179 6.45 -8.41 -15.00
C ARG A 179 5.74 -7.09 -15.25
N VAL A 180 6.03 -6.06 -14.45
CA VAL A 180 5.60 -4.69 -14.73
C VAL A 180 6.38 -4.11 -15.91
N LEU A 181 7.68 -4.41 -16.00
CA LEU A 181 8.58 -3.82 -16.99
C LEU A 181 8.64 -4.62 -18.29
N TYR A 182 8.55 -5.95 -18.20
CA TYR A 182 8.74 -6.85 -19.32
C TYR A 182 7.74 -8.02 -19.27
N PRO A 183 7.23 -8.50 -20.43
CA PRO A 183 6.29 -9.63 -20.50
C PRO A 183 7.02 -10.98 -20.30
N VAL A 184 7.58 -11.19 -19.10
CA VAL A 184 8.31 -12.42 -18.74
C VAL A 184 7.36 -13.51 -18.23
N LYS A 185 7.52 -14.73 -18.75
CA LYS A 185 6.69 -15.88 -18.35
C LYS A 185 7.20 -16.59 -17.08
N ARG A 186 8.48 -16.44 -16.74
CA ARG A 186 9.13 -17.11 -15.59
C ARG A 186 9.39 -16.13 -14.46
N THR A 187 9.31 -16.62 -13.22
CA THR A 187 9.73 -15.86 -12.04
C THR A 187 11.22 -16.10 -11.78
N TYR A 188 12.00 -15.03 -11.64
CA TYR A 188 13.45 -15.11 -11.44
C TYR A 188 13.83 -14.87 -9.97
N TRP A 189 14.98 -15.38 -9.56
CA TRP A 189 15.43 -15.27 -8.16
C TRP A 189 15.65 -13.82 -7.73
N PHE A 190 16.05 -12.93 -8.66
CA PHE A 190 16.26 -11.49 -8.45
C PHE A 190 15.01 -10.62 -8.67
N ASP A 191 13.88 -11.22 -9.00
CA ASP A 191 12.60 -10.51 -9.10
C ASP A 191 12.13 -10.07 -7.71
N ILE A 192 11.38 -8.98 -7.65
CA ILE A 192 10.83 -8.43 -6.40
C ILE A 192 9.30 -8.59 -6.40
N PHE A 193 8.70 -8.65 -5.22
CA PHE A 193 7.25 -8.71 -5.05
C PHE A 193 6.62 -9.85 -5.86
N LYS A 194 7.17 -11.06 -5.70
CA LYS A 194 6.72 -12.29 -6.39
C LYS A 194 5.32 -12.73 -5.91
N ASN A 195 4.33 -11.87 -6.11
CA ASN A 195 2.96 -12.05 -5.68
C ASN A 195 2.35 -13.29 -6.35
N ILE A 196 2.73 -13.56 -7.59
CA ILE A 196 2.35 -14.79 -8.30
C ILE A 196 2.73 -16.07 -7.54
N ASP A 197 3.85 -16.06 -6.82
CA ASP A 197 4.29 -17.20 -6.02
C ASP A 197 3.63 -17.23 -4.63
N LYS A 198 3.12 -16.08 -4.15
CA LYS A 198 2.58 -15.92 -2.79
C LYS A 198 1.06 -15.99 -2.69
N ILE A 199 0.34 -15.59 -3.73
CA ILE A 199 -1.11 -15.40 -3.70
C ILE A 199 -1.87 -16.70 -3.40
N GLY A 200 -1.33 -17.85 -3.80
CA GLY A 200 -1.93 -19.17 -3.51
C GLY A 200 -1.91 -19.58 -2.03
N MET A 201 -1.17 -18.85 -1.18
CA MET A 201 -1.14 -19.07 0.27
C MET A 201 -2.14 -18.18 1.03
N VAL A 202 -2.87 -17.30 0.34
CA VAL A 202 -3.86 -16.42 0.97
C VAL A 202 -5.16 -17.18 1.19
N ASN A 203 -5.51 -17.38 2.47
CA ASN A 203 -6.64 -18.22 2.90
C ASN A 203 -7.90 -17.42 3.28
N CYS A 204 -8.19 -16.34 2.55
CA CYS A 204 -9.38 -15.51 2.77
C CYS A 204 -9.98 -15.04 1.43
N PRO A 205 -11.19 -14.45 1.42
CA PRO A 205 -11.76 -13.88 0.20
C PRO A 205 -10.87 -12.79 -0.40
N VAL A 206 -10.55 -12.91 -1.69
CA VAL A 206 -9.73 -11.94 -2.44
C VAL A 206 -10.57 -11.26 -3.51
N LEU A 207 -10.63 -9.92 -3.47
CA LEU A 207 -11.16 -9.09 -4.55
C LEU A 207 -10.01 -8.53 -5.38
N VAL A 208 -9.98 -8.82 -6.68
CA VAL A 208 -9.03 -8.22 -7.62
C VAL A 208 -9.75 -7.20 -8.49
N ILE A 209 -9.31 -5.95 -8.41
CA ILE A 209 -9.78 -4.85 -9.27
C ILE A 209 -8.68 -4.61 -10.30
N HIS A 210 -8.95 -4.84 -11.58
CA HIS A 210 -8.00 -4.59 -12.66
C HIS A 210 -8.67 -3.79 -13.76
N MET A 211 -8.03 -2.70 -14.19
CA MET A 211 -8.51 -1.92 -15.33
C MET A 211 -7.85 -2.43 -16.60
N LYS A 212 -8.66 -2.81 -17.59
CA LYS A 212 -8.18 -3.10 -18.94
C LYS A 212 -7.74 -1.78 -19.58
N TRP A 213 -6.44 -1.55 -19.71
CA TRP A 213 -5.92 -0.42 -20.46
C TRP A 213 -6.38 -0.50 -21.92
N LEU A 214 -7.33 0.37 -22.31
CA LEU A 214 -7.46 0.82 -23.69
C LEU A 214 -6.44 1.96 -23.86
N ILE A 215 -5.19 1.62 -24.19
CA ILE A 215 -4.28 2.60 -24.80
C ILE A 215 -4.83 2.85 -26.20
N VAL A 216 -5.81 3.75 -26.35
CA VAL A 216 -5.91 4.48 -27.61
C VAL A 216 -4.67 5.35 -27.63
N LEU A 217 -3.62 4.85 -28.29
CA LEU A 217 -2.59 5.73 -28.80
C LEU A 217 -3.35 6.84 -29.54
N MET A 218 -3.26 8.08 -29.07
CA MET A 218 -3.54 9.24 -29.90
C MET A 218 -2.47 9.28 -30.98
N GLY A 219 -2.50 8.32 -31.89
CA GLY A 219 -1.96 8.44 -33.22
C GLY A 219 -2.96 9.28 -33.99
N SER A 220 -2.60 10.53 -34.26
CA SER A 220 -3.19 11.27 -35.37
C SER A 220 -3.12 10.41 -36.63
N SER A 221 -4.22 9.79 -37.00
CA SER A 221 -4.58 9.56 -38.39
C SER A 221 -6.07 9.33 -38.49
N TYR A 222 -6.72 10.29 -39.15
CA TYR A 222 -8.00 10.10 -39.80
C TYR A 222 -7.98 8.80 -40.62
N GLY A 223 -8.97 7.92 -40.42
CA GLY A 223 -9.21 6.83 -41.37
C GLY A 223 -9.84 5.56 -40.81
N ASN A 224 -11.18 5.52 -40.88
CA ASN A 224 -12.03 4.37 -41.19
C ASN A 224 -11.95 3.04 -40.40
N SER A 225 -13.08 2.72 -39.75
CA SER A 225 -13.84 1.46 -39.76
C SER A 225 -13.12 0.11 -39.86
N ALA A 226 -13.22 -0.74 -38.83
CA ALA A 226 -13.98 -2.02 -38.87
C ALA A 226 -13.71 -2.99 -37.69
N SER A 227 -14.83 -3.55 -37.19
CA SER A 227 -15.08 -4.90 -36.63
C SER A 227 -14.26 -5.52 -35.47
N LYS A 228 -15.00 -5.72 -34.36
CA LYS A 228 -15.13 -6.93 -33.49
C LYS A 228 -14.05 -8.02 -33.54
N SER A 229 -13.48 -8.33 -32.36
CA SER A 229 -13.53 -9.70 -31.80
C SER A 229 -13.20 -9.71 -30.29
N MET A 230 -14.14 -10.22 -29.49
CA MET A 230 -13.97 -10.62 -28.09
C MET A 230 -13.22 -11.95 -28.01
N THR A 231 -12.20 -12.03 -27.16
CA THR A 231 -11.89 -13.23 -26.36
C THR A 231 -11.19 -12.84 -25.05
N PRO A 232 -11.31 -13.67 -23.98
CA PRO A 232 -11.21 -13.20 -22.60
C PRO A 232 -9.94 -13.67 -21.88
N PHE A 233 -9.55 -12.91 -20.85
CA PHE A 233 -8.59 -13.21 -19.78
C PHE A 233 -7.12 -13.52 -20.17
N GLY A 234 -6.23 -12.68 -19.64
CA GLY A 234 -4.79 -12.86 -19.48
C GLY A 234 -4.32 -11.98 -18.35
#